data_AF-A0A927UV97-F1
#
_entry.id   AF-A0A927UV97-F1
#
_cell.length_a   1.000
_cell.length_b   1.000
_cell.length_c   1.000
_cell.angle_alpha   90.00
_cell.angle_beta   90.00
_cell.angle_gamma   90.00
#
_symmetry.space_group_name_H-M   'P 1'
#
loop_
_entity.id
_entity.type
_entity.pdbx_description
1 polymer ?
#
loop_
_entity_poly.entity_id
_entity_poly.type
_entity_poly.pdbx_seq_one_letter_code
_entity_poly.pdbx_strand_id
1 'polypeptide(L)'
;MFEKKDIIYSETIGVCRVDDITKLTQKKGETIAYYVLRSMENKDKVAYIPVDKHIVNLRNLIDYEEAKEMQSKLTKDDSNLKKFEINFVINNYEKVK
;
A
#
# COMPACT_ATOMS: atom_id res chain seq x y z
N MET A 1 -6.77 5.40 10.28
CA MET A 1 -7.64 4.54 9.43
C MET A 1 -7.50 5.07 8.02
N PHE A 2 -7.36 4.20 7.02
CA PHE A 2 -7.22 4.64 5.63
C PHE A 2 -8.60 4.76 4.98
N GLU A 3 -8.73 5.66 4.02
CA GLU A 3 -9.97 5.92 3.31
C GLU A 3 -9.90 5.41 1.87
N LYS A 4 -11.07 5.32 1.24
CA LYS A 4 -11.17 4.94 -0.16
C LYS A 4 -10.39 5.95 -1.02
N LYS A 5 -9.62 5.43 -1.96
CA LYS A 5 -8.68 6.12 -2.86
C LYS A 5 -7.33 6.46 -2.25
N ASP A 6 -7.10 6.25 -0.95
CA ASP A 6 -5.78 6.43 -0.35
C ASP A 6 -4.76 5.50 -1.00
N ILE A 7 -3.53 6.00 -1.15
CA ILE A 7 -2.39 5.22 -1.63
C ILE A 7 -1.47 4.98 -0.44
N ILE A 8 -1.26 3.71 -0.13
CA ILE A 8 -0.55 3.26 1.07
C ILE A 8 0.49 2.21 0.72
N TYR A 9 1.42 1.99 1.63
CA TYR A 9 2.34 0.87 1.58
C TYR A 9 1.82 -0.29 2.43
N SER A 10 1.73 -1.46 1.83
CA SER A 10 1.47 -2.73 2.49
C SER A 10 2.72 -3.60 2.46
N GLU A 11 3.14 -4.12 3.60
CA GLU A 11 4.34 -4.97 3.69
C GLU A 11 4.33 -6.18 2.73
N THR A 12 3.14 -6.74 2.44
CA THR A 12 3.01 -7.95 1.61
C THR A 12 2.82 -7.67 0.12
N ILE A 13 2.41 -6.45 -0.26
CA ILE A 13 2.01 -6.11 -1.64
C ILE A 13 2.80 -4.91 -2.19
N GLY A 14 3.41 -4.12 -1.32
CA GLY A 14 4.05 -2.85 -1.64
C GLY A 14 3.04 -1.71 -1.75
N VAL A 15 3.29 -0.80 -2.69
CA VAL A 15 2.39 0.33 -2.96
C VAL A 15 1.05 -0.17 -3.50
N CYS A 16 -0.02 0.19 -2.80
CA CYS A 16 -1.36 -0.19 -3.15
C CYS A 16 -2.34 0.95 -2.88
N ARG A 17 -3.47 0.91 -3.58
CA ARG A 17 -4.57 1.83 -3.39
C ARG A 17 -5.69 1.12 -2.63
N VAL A 18 -6.31 1.82 -1.70
CA VAL A 18 -7.57 1.40 -1.09
C VAL A 18 -8.69 1.61 -2.11
N ASP A 19 -9.08 0.54 -2.80
CA ASP A 19 -10.17 0.56 -3.77
C ASP A 19 -11.54 0.64 -3.09
N ASP A 20 -11.69 -0.05 -1.96
CA ASP A 20 -12.93 -0.05 -1.19
C ASP A 20 -12.73 -0.51 0.25
N ILE A 21 -13.75 -0.29 1.09
CA ILE A 21 -13.83 -0.85 2.45
C ILE A 21 -15.13 -1.63 2.56
N THR A 22 -15.05 -2.96 2.54
CA THR A 22 -16.23 -3.83 2.55
C THR A 22 -16.41 -4.51 3.90
N LYS A 23 -17.65 -4.74 4.31
CA LYS A 23 -17.98 -5.46 5.54
C LYS A 23 -18.41 -6.87 5.16
N LEU A 24 -17.66 -7.87 5.64
CA LEU A 24 -17.98 -9.28 5.43
C LEU A 24 -18.46 -9.88 6.75
N THR A 25 -19.64 -10.49 6.71
CA THR A 25 -20.18 -11.26 7.85
C THR A 25 -19.61 -12.67 7.79
N GLN A 26 -18.87 -13.06 8.84
CA GLN A 26 -18.39 -14.43 8.97
C GLN A 26 -19.51 -15.38 9.39
N LYS A 27 -19.30 -16.69 9.23
CA LYS A 27 -20.27 -17.75 9.60
C LYS A 27 -20.73 -17.69 11.07
N LYS A 28 -20.00 -17.01 11.95
CA LYS A 28 -20.32 -16.81 13.37
C LYS A 28 -21.19 -15.57 13.65
N GLY A 29 -21.63 -14.84 12.64
CA GLY A 29 -22.42 -13.61 12.79
C GLY A 29 -21.58 -12.34 13.05
N GLU A 30 -20.27 -12.47 13.26
CA GLU A 30 -19.35 -11.33 13.39
C GLU A 30 -19.17 -10.63 12.04
N THR A 31 -19.42 -9.32 12.00
CA THR A 31 -19.18 -8.48 10.83
C THR A 31 -17.82 -7.82 10.94
N ILE A 32 -16.92 -8.11 9.99
CA ILE A 32 -15.56 -7.56 9.96
C ILE A 32 -15.40 -6.67 8.73
N ALA A 33 -14.84 -5.49 8.93
CA ALA A 33 -14.47 -4.62 7.81
C ALA A 33 -13.14 -5.07 7.20
N TYR A 34 -13.03 -5.02 5.87
CA TYR A 34 -11.87 -5.36 5.09
C TYR A 34 -11.52 -4.21 4.15
N TYR A 35 -10.25 -3.81 4.15
CA TYR A 35 -9.67 -3.01 3.08
C TYR A 35 -9.52 -3.87 1.82
N VAL A 36 -10.06 -3.38 0.71
CA VAL A 36 -9.79 -3.91 -0.62
C VAL A 36 -8.61 -3.14 -1.18
N LEU A 37 -7.44 -3.76 -1.17
CA LEU A 37 -6.19 -3.15 -1.64
C LEU A 37 -5.88 -3.63 -3.04
N ARG A 38 -5.68 -2.71 -3.97
CA ARG A 38 -5.19 -3.00 -5.33
C ARG A 38 -3.74 -2.55 -5.45
N SER A 39 -2.86 -3.44 -5.90
CA SER A 39 -1.46 -3.05 -6.14
C SER A 39 -1.35 -2.01 -7.25
N MET A 40 -0.51 -1.01 -7.05
CA MET A 40 -0.18 0.00 -8.06
C MET A 40 0.88 -0.51 -9.05
N GLU A 41 1.67 -1.52 -8.64
CA GLU A 41 2.64 -2.21 -9.50
C GLU A 41 1.94 -3.20 -10.43
N ASN A 42 1.04 -4.03 -9.88
CA ASN A 42 0.26 -5.01 -10.64
C ASN A 42 -1.23 -4.83 -10.39
N LYS A 43 -1.95 -4.20 -11.34
CA LYS A 43 -3.37 -3.86 -11.19
C LYS A 43 -4.29 -5.07 -11.05
N ASP A 44 -3.85 -6.26 -11.46
CA ASP A 44 -4.61 -7.50 -11.33
C ASP A 44 -4.50 -8.10 -9.91
N LYS A 45 -3.51 -7.67 -9.12
CA LYS A 45 -3.30 -8.13 -7.74
C LYS A 45 -4.17 -7.33 -6.78
N VAL A 46 -5.21 -7.99 -6.27
CA VAL A 46 -6.12 -7.46 -5.24
C VAL A 46 -6.00 -8.27 -3.96
N ALA A 47 -6.01 -7.61 -2.81
CA ALA A 47 -5.99 -8.25 -1.49
C ALA A 47 -7.06 -7.69 -0.57
N TYR A 48 -7.50 -8.53 0.35
CA TYR A 48 -8.51 -8.21 1.37
C TYR A 48 -7.85 -8.28 2.74
N ILE A 49 -7.72 -7.14 3.42
CA ILE A 49 -7.03 -7.06 4.73
C ILE A 49 -8.02 -6.59 5.81
N PRO A 50 -8.22 -7.34 6.90
CA PRO A 50 -9.13 -6.95 7.98
C PRO A 50 -8.72 -5.61 8.62
N VAL A 51 -9.68 -4.70 8.84
CA VAL A 51 -9.44 -3.39 9.48
C VAL A 51 -9.13 -3.52 10.98
N ASP A 52 -9.69 -4.51 11.67
CA ASP A 52 -9.55 -4.65 13.14
C ASP A 52 -8.48 -5.66 13.59
N LYS A 53 -8.09 -6.60 12.71
CA LYS A 53 -7.21 -7.74 13.05
C LYS A 53 -6.10 -7.94 12.01
N HIS A 54 -5.48 -6.86 11.53
CA HIS A 54 -4.37 -6.99 10.60
C HIS A 54 -3.05 -7.29 11.32
N ILE A 55 -2.45 -8.43 10.98
CA ILE A 55 -1.04 -8.75 11.28
C ILE A 55 -0.10 -7.95 10.36
N VAL A 56 -0.62 -7.52 9.21
CA VAL A 56 0.13 -6.85 8.16
C VAL A 56 0.28 -5.36 8.50
N ASN A 57 1.52 -4.87 8.46
CA ASN A 57 1.79 -3.46 8.68
C ASN A 57 1.35 -2.63 7.46
N LEU A 58 0.41 -1.71 7.69
CA LEU A 58 -0.08 -0.75 6.70
C LEU A 58 0.36 0.65 7.12
N ARG A 59 1.06 1.35 6.23
CA ARG A 59 1.58 2.69 6.51
C ARG A 59 1.39 3.62 5.30
N ASN A 60 1.50 4.92 5.54
CA ASN A 60 1.64 5.89 4.47
C ASN A 60 2.91 5.63 3.66
N LEU A 61 2.90 6.08 2.41
CA LEU A 61 4.12 6.12 1.60
C LEU A 61 5.15 7.03 2.27
N ILE A 62 6.43 6.74 2.04
CA ILE A 62 7.53 7.62 2.41
C ILE A 62 7.40 8.99 1.74
N ASP A 63 7.96 10.02 2.35
CA ASP A 63 7.98 11.35 1.78
C ASP A 63 8.93 11.45 0.57
N TYR A 64 8.76 12.50 -0.24
CA TYR A 64 9.59 12.70 -1.44
C TYR A 64 11.09 12.87 -1.11
N GLU A 65 11.41 13.59 -0.04
CA GLU A 65 12.80 13.77 0.40
C GLU A 65 13.41 12.43 0.84
N GLU A 66 12.67 11.67 1.65
CA GLU A 66 13.05 10.33 2.07
C GLU A 66 13.22 9.39 0.87
N ALA A 67 12.32 9.45 -0.11
CA ALA A 67 12.39 8.65 -1.33
C ALA A 67 13.67 8.97 -2.12
N LYS A 68 14.04 10.24 -2.27
CA LYS A 68 15.30 10.62 -2.95
C LYS A 68 16.55 10.18 -2.22
N GLU A 69 16.56 10.31 -0.90
CA GLU A 69 17.66 9.80 -0.09
C GLU A 69 17.80 8.28 -0.20
N MET A 70 16.67 7.55 -0.12
CA MET A 70 16.65 6.11 -0.26
C MET A 70 16.99 5.67 -1.67
N GLN A 71 16.64 6.44 -2.71
CA GLN A 71 16.99 6.15 -4.09
C GLN A 71 18.51 6.11 -4.30
N SER A 72 19.23 7.02 -3.64
CA SER A 72 20.70 7.07 -3.71
C SER A 72 21.36 5.93 -2.91
N LYS A 73 20.66 5.42 -1.89
CA LYS A 73 21.12 4.32 -1.02
C LYS A 73 20.62 2.94 -1.49
N LEU A 74 19.78 2.88 -2.53
CA LEU A 74 19.18 1.65 -3.03
C LEU A 74 20.26 0.72 -3.60
N THR A 75 20.25 -0.52 -3.12
CA THR A 75 21.15 -1.58 -3.59
C THR A 75 20.40 -2.59 -4.46
N LYS A 76 21.14 -3.46 -5.14
CA LYS A 76 20.53 -4.55 -5.91
C LYS A 76 19.79 -5.55 -5.02
N ASP A 77 20.22 -5.71 -3.77
CA ASP A 77 19.65 -6.62 -2.78
C ASP A 77 18.36 -6.11 -2.12
N ASP A 78 18.04 -4.81 -2.24
CA ASP A 78 16.78 -4.28 -1.72
C ASP A 78 15.55 -4.90 -2.40
N SER A 79 14.49 -5.11 -1.62
CA SER A 79 13.21 -5.65 -2.10
C SER A 79 12.62 -4.83 -3.25
N ASN A 80 12.04 -5.52 -4.23
CA ASN A 80 11.35 -4.88 -5.36
C ASN A 80 10.21 -3.97 -4.90
N LEU A 81 9.53 -4.32 -3.81
CA LEU A 81 8.45 -3.50 -3.25
C LEU A 81 8.94 -2.13 -2.77
N LYS A 82 10.12 -2.10 -2.14
CA LYS A 82 10.75 -0.87 -1.66
C LYS A 82 11.27 -0.01 -2.83
N LYS A 83 11.89 -0.63 -3.84
CA LYS A 83 12.29 0.03 -5.08
C LYS A 83 11.08 0.65 -5.80
N PHE A 84 9.98 -0.09 -5.87
CA PHE A 84 8.74 0.40 -6.47
C PHE A 84 8.17 1.59 -5.70
N GLU A 85 8.13 1.53 -4.36
CA GLU A 85 7.67 2.64 -3.53
C GLU A 85 8.44 3.93 -3.79
N ILE A 86 9.76 3.88 -3.74
CA ILE A 86 10.63 5.04 -3.97
C ILE A 86 10.37 5.65 -5.33
N ASN A 87 10.36 4.81 -6.38
CA ASN A 87 10.11 5.29 -7.74
C ASN A 87 8.69 5.82 -7.91
N PHE A 88 7.70 5.22 -7.24
CA PHE A 88 6.32 5.67 -7.30
C PHE A 88 6.17 7.07 -6.69
N VAL A 89 6.72 7.30 -5.50
CA VAL A 89 6.65 8.61 -4.81
C VAL A 89 7.32 9.69 -5.63
N ILE A 90 8.54 9.44 -6.15
CA ILE A 90 9.29 10.41 -6.96
C ILE A 90 8.51 10.76 -8.23
N ASN A 91 8.07 9.75 -9.00
CA ASN A 91 7.33 9.97 -10.23
C ASN A 91 5.99 10.66 -10.01
N ASN A 92 5.30 10.34 -8.91
CA ASN A 92 4.00 10.96 -8.61
C ASN A 92 4.17 12.43 -8.20
N TYR A 93 5.21 12.76 -7.44
CA TYR A 93 5.52 14.15 -7.08
C TYR A 93 5.87 14.98 -8.32
N GLU A 94 6.67 14.44 -9.24
CA GLU A 94 7.05 15.14 -10.47
C GLU A 94 5.89 15.36 -11.45
N LYS A 95 4.88 14.49 -11.46
CA LYS A 95 3.67 14.65 -12.30
C LYS A 95 2.71 15.73 -11.81
N VAL A 96 2.77 16.08 -10.53
CA VAL A 96 1.89 17.05 -9.89
C VAL A 96 2.50 18.47 -9.91
N LYS A 97 3.76 18.59 -10.34
CA LYS A 97 4.52 19.84 -10.42
C LYS A 97 4.41 20.48 -11.81
#